data_AF-A0AAV5E1M8-F1
#
_entry.id   AF-A0AAV5E1M8-F1
#
_cell.length_a   1.000
_cell.length_b   1.000
_cell.length_c   1.000
_cell.angle_alpha   90.00
_cell.angle_beta   90.00
_cell.angle_gamma   90.00
#
_symmetry.space_group_name_H-M   'P 1'
#
loop_
_entity.id
_entity.type
_entity.pdbx_description
1 polymer ?
#
loop_
_entity_poly.entity_id
_entity_poly.type
_entity_poly.pdbx_seq_one_letter_code
_entity_poly.pdbx_strand_id
1 'polypeptide(L)'
;MIMAVLRCGRARFVASVLLMLMMVASVSHAGGGPIKTVVVVVMENRSFDHMLGWMKRLNPEIDGVTGGEWNPTNTSDPGAGRVYFGEGAEYVDPDPGHSYQEIRQQIFGSDDATGPAKMDGFVQQATSIGGGNMTQAVMNGFNPDSVAVYRDLVSNFAVCDRWFASVPSSTQPNRLFVHSGTSGGATSNNPE
;
A
#
# COMPACT_ATOMS: atom_id res chain seq x y z
N MET A 1 -1.21 0.76 5.17
CA MET A 1 -1.06 2.06 5.86
C MET A 1 -0.74 3.10 4.80
N ILE A 2 -1.74 3.90 4.40
CA ILE A 2 -1.57 4.96 3.41
C ILE A 2 -1.31 6.25 4.19
N MET A 3 -0.15 6.87 3.96
CA MET A 3 0.20 8.16 4.54
C MET A 3 0.13 9.21 3.44
N ALA A 4 -0.87 10.10 3.50
CA ALA A 4 -0.95 11.25 2.59
C ALA A 4 -0.13 12.40 3.20
N VAL A 5 0.93 12.84 2.50
CA VAL A 5 1.70 14.03 2.87
C VAL A 5 1.04 15.26 2.26
N LEU A 6 0.59 16.20 3.10
CA LEU A 6 -0.06 17.44 2.68
C LEU A 6 0.97 18.52 2.25
N ARG A 7 1.09 18.70 0.92
CA ARG A 7 1.43 19.88 0.08
C ARG A 7 2.88 20.42 0.03
N CYS A 8 3.37 20.61 -1.20
CA CYS A 8 3.84 21.91 -1.69
C CYS A 8 3.72 21.99 -3.23
N GLY A 9 3.21 23.10 -3.75
CA GLY A 9 2.90 23.31 -5.16
C GLY A 9 4.14 23.46 -6.06
N ARG A 10 3.91 23.19 -7.35
CA ARG A 10 4.85 23.22 -8.49
C ARG A 10 5.88 24.37 -8.44
N ALA A 11 7.15 24.01 -8.58
CA ALA A 11 8.14 24.83 -9.25
C ALA A 11 8.78 24.02 -10.38
N ARG A 12 8.52 24.41 -11.62
CA ARG A 12 9.23 23.90 -12.81
C ARG A 12 10.66 24.45 -12.74
N PHE A 13 11.68 23.59 -12.74
CA PHE A 13 13.06 24.00 -12.95
C PHE A 13 13.62 23.32 -14.21
N VAL A 14 14.03 24.16 -15.16
CA VAL A 14 14.72 23.78 -16.39
C VAL A 14 16.14 23.32 -16.00
N ALA A 15 16.55 22.16 -16.53
CA ALA A 15 17.86 21.57 -16.25
C ALA A 15 18.98 22.36 -16.95
N SER A 16 19.96 22.82 -16.18
CA SER A 16 21.29 23.20 -16.68
C SER A 16 22.33 22.31 -16.00
N VAL A 17 23.16 21.68 -16.83
CA VAL A 17 24.28 20.81 -16.45
C VAL A 17 25.31 21.60 -15.65
N LEU A 18 25.69 21.13 -14.46
CA LEU A 18 26.82 21.70 -13.72
C LEU A 18 27.71 20.60 -13.11
N LEU A 19 29.01 20.77 -13.38
CA LEU A 19 30.16 19.98 -13.00
C LEU A 19 30.30 19.82 -11.47
N MET A 20 30.54 18.60 -11.00
CA MET A 20 30.60 18.24 -9.58
C MET A 20 31.99 18.55 -8.99
N LEU A 21 32.11 19.66 -8.24
CA LEU A 21 33.24 19.92 -7.35
C LEU A 21 32.83 19.49 -5.93
N MET A 22 33.54 18.53 -5.34
CA MET A 22 33.32 18.13 -3.93
C MET A 22 33.69 19.28 -2.99
N MET A 23 32.69 20.08 -2.60
CA MET A 23 32.77 20.86 -1.37
C MET A 23 32.26 20.00 -0.23
N VAL A 24 33.14 19.73 0.74
CA VAL A 24 32.73 19.27 2.07
C VAL A 24 32.01 20.46 2.72
N ALA A 25 30.70 20.56 2.48
CA ALA A 25 29.87 21.53 3.15
C ALA A 25 29.62 21.03 4.58
N SER A 26 30.16 21.75 5.56
CA SER A 26 29.73 21.67 6.94
C SER A 26 28.21 21.82 6.96
N VAL A 27 27.48 20.79 7.40
CA VAL A 27 26.02 20.86 7.54
C VAL A 27 25.71 21.78 8.70
N SER A 28 25.61 23.08 8.41
CA SER A 28 24.94 24.03 9.28
C SER A 28 23.48 23.56 9.39
N HIS A 29 23.09 23.05 10.55
CA HIS A 29 21.68 22.77 10.86
C HIS A 29 20.94 24.10 11.01
N ALA A 30 20.64 24.74 9.87
CA ALA A 30 19.63 25.77 9.79
C ALA A 30 18.26 25.07 9.83
N GLY A 31 17.77 24.81 11.04
CA GLY A 31 16.38 24.42 11.25
C GLY A 31 15.46 25.53 10.73
N GLY A 32 14.88 25.36 9.55
CA GLY A 32 14.13 26.44 8.95
C GLY A 32 13.45 26.15 7.62
N GLY A 33 13.05 24.91 7.35
CA GLY A 33 12.08 24.68 6.27
C GLY A 33 10.78 25.48 6.50
N PRO A 34 10.00 25.76 5.44
CA PRO A 34 8.71 26.44 5.58
C PRO A 34 7.70 25.62 6.40
N ILE A 35 7.90 24.31 6.51
CA ILE A 35 7.05 23.41 7.28
C ILE A 35 7.38 23.54 8.77
N LYS A 36 6.40 23.99 9.58
CA LYS A 36 6.51 24.13 11.04
C LYS A 36 5.75 23.06 11.81
N THR A 37 4.80 22.40 11.16
CA THR A 37 3.92 21.42 11.76
C THR A 37 3.71 20.27 10.79
N VAL A 38 3.84 19.05 11.29
CA VAL A 38 3.52 17.83 10.56
C VAL A 38 2.40 17.13 11.32
N VAL A 39 1.28 16.89 10.64
CA VAL A 39 0.19 16.07 11.16
C VAL A 39 0.26 14.74 10.44
N VAL A 40 0.36 13.66 11.21
CA VAL A 40 0.40 12.29 10.68
C VAL A 40 -0.95 11.64 10.97
N VAL A 41 -1.75 11.41 9.92
CA VAL A 41 -2.99 10.65 10.01
C VAL A 41 -2.69 9.21 9.61
N VAL A 42 -2.81 8.29 10.57
CA VAL A 42 -2.55 6.86 10.37
C VAL A 42 -3.87 6.13 10.19
N MET A 43 -4.16 5.72 8.96
CA MET A 43 -5.35 4.93 8.60
C MET A 43 -5.10 3.43 8.80
N GLU A 44 -6.19 2.66 8.90
CA GLU A 44 -6.17 1.22 9.23
C GLU A 44 -6.67 0.33 8.06
N ASN A 45 -6.12 -0.89 7.97
CA ASN A 45 -6.61 -2.03 7.19
C ASN A 45 -7.03 -1.79 5.73
N ARG A 46 -6.25 -0.97 5.01
CA ARG A 46 -6.44 -0.74 3.57
C ARG A 46 -5.10 -0.76 2.82
N SER A 47 -5.04 -1.52 1.72
CA SER A 47 -3.92 -1.57 0.79
C SER A 47 -3.95 -0.40 -0.17
N PHE A 48 -2.82 -0.16 -0.87
CA PHE A 48 -2.72 0.91 -1.87
C PHE A 48 -3.73 0.71 -3.00
N ASP A 49 -3.72 -0.47 -3.65
CA ASP A 49 -4.62 -0.73 -4.78
C ASP A 49 -6.10 -0.67 -4.41
N HIS A 50 -6.43 -1.06 -3.17
CA HIS A 50 -7.80 -1.02 -2.69
C HIS A 50 -8.34 0.41 -2.57
N MET A 51 -7.53 1.40 -2.19
CA MET A 51 -7.99 2.79 -2.03
C MET A 51 -7.64 3.69 -3.22
N LEU A 52 -6.43 3.53 -3.77
CA LEU A 52 -5.82 4.45 -4.72
C LEU A 52 -5.47 3.80 -6.06
N GLY A 53 -5.61 2.48 -6.22
CA GLY A 53 -5.24 1.79 -7.45
C GLY A 53 -5.88 2.42 -8.69
N TRP A 54 -7.20 2.65 -8.64
CA TRP A 54 -7.95 3.24 -9.75
C TRP A 54 -7.76 4.75 -9.93
N MET A 55 -7.04 5.42 -9.02
CA MET A 55 -6.70 6.84 -9.15
C MET A 55 -5.70 7.07 -10.28
N LYS A 56 -5.05 6.02 -10.81
CA LYS A 56 -4.25 6.08 -12.04
C LYS A 56 -5.01 6.68 -13.23
N ARG A 57 -6.34 6.51 -13.29
CA ARG A 57 -7.19 7.14 -14.32
C ARG A 57 -7.20 8.68 -14.24
N LEU A 58 -6.95 9.24 -13.05
CA LEU A 58 -6.91 10.67 -12.80
C LEU A 58 -5.49 11.23 -12.87
N ASN A 59 -4.53 10.46 -12.35
CA ASN A 59 -3.12 10.77 -12.44
C ASN A 59 -2.33 9.55 -12.96
N PRO A 60 -1.99 9.51 -14.26
CA PRO A 60 -1.27 8.40 -14.86
C PRO A 60 0.13 8.15 -14.30
N GLU A 61 0.72 9.10 -13.57
CA GLU A 61 2.01 8.94 -12.89
C GLU A 61 1.94 7.98 -11.70
N ILE A 62 0.73 7.70 -11.19
CA ILE A 62 0.53 6.76 -10.09
C ILE A 62 0.81 5.31 -10.55
N ASP A 63 1.60 4.61 -9.76
CA ASP A 63 1.81 3.16 -9.85
C ASP A 63 0.59 2.38 -9.32
N GLY A 64 -0.54 2.52 -10.02
CA GLY A 64 -1.81 1.85 -9.70
C GLY A 64 -2.25 0.84 -10.77
N VAL A 65 -3.47 0.33 -10.62
CA VAL A 65 -4.03 -0.75 -11.45
C VAL A 65 -4.53 -0.28 -12.82
N THR A 66 -4.57 -1.23 -13.74
CA THR A 66 -5.02 -1.05 -15.13
C THR A 66 -6.26 -1.87 -15.47
N GLY A 67 -6.65 -2.80 -14.60
CA GLY A 67 -7.71 -3.80 -14.83
C GLY A 67 -7.20 -5.09 -15.48
N GLY A 68 -5.90 -5.16 -15.80
CA GLY A 68 -5.25 -6.37 -16.30
C GLY A 68 -4.74 -7.28 -15.17
N GLU A 69 -4.73 -6.80 -13.93
CA GLU A 69 -4.23 -7.49 -12.76
C GLU A 69 -5.20 -8.60 -12.31
N TRP A 70 -4.68 -9.75 -11.89
CA TRP A 70 -5.48 -10.88 -11.45
C TRP A 70 -4.73 -11.77 -10.45
N ASN A 71 -5.48 -12.64 -9.77
CA ASN A 71 -4.93 -13.72 -8.95
C ASN A 71 -5.60 -15.06 -9.31
N PRO A 72 -4.85 -16.17 -9.29
CA PRO A 72 -5.41 -17.50 -9.51
C PRO A 72 -6.29 -17.91 -8.32
N THR A 73 -7.29 -18.75 -8.57
CA THR A 73 -8.09 -19.35 -7.49
C THR A 73 -7.33 -20.39 -6.69
N ASN A 74 -6.26 -20.96 -7.26
CA ASN A 74 -5.35 -21.91 -6.62
C ASN A 74 -3.95 -21.72 -7.21
N THR A 75 -2.96 -21.42 -6.36
CA THR A 75 -1.58 -21.11 -6.78
C THR A 75 -0.77 -22.34 -7.19
N SER A 76 -1.22 -23.54 -6.78
CA SER A 76 -0.56 -24.82 -7.09
C SER A 76 -1.08 -25.45 -8.38
N ASP A 77 -2.17 -24.94 -8.95
CA ASP A 77 -2.80 -25.47 -10.17
C ASP A 77 -2.62 -24.49 -11.35
N PRO A 78 -1.78 -24.84 -12.35
CA PRO A 78 -1.61 -24.01 -13.55
C PRO A 78 -2.89 -23.80 -14.37
N GLY A 79 -3.90 -24.67 -14.21
CA GLY A 79 -5.21 -24.58 -14.85
C GLY A 79 -6.26 -23.81 -14.05
N ALA A 80 -5.90 -23.23 -12.89
CA ALA A 80 -6.83 -22.54 -12.02
C ALA A 80 -7.52 -21.35 -12.70
N GLY A 81 -8.75 -21.09 -12.26
CA GLY A 81 -9.48 -19.89 -12.67
C GLY A 81 -8.76 -18.62 -12.24
N ARG A 82 -9.09 -17.50 -12.89
CA ARG A 82 -8.53 -16.18 -12.59
C ARG A 82 -9.60 -15.27 -12.06
N VAL A 83 -9.27 -14.49 -11.03
CA VAL A 83 -10.09 -13.40 -10.53
C VAL A 83 -9.37 -12.11 -10.86
N TYR A 84 -9.99 -11.27 -11.68
CA TYR A 84 -9.44 -9.99 -12.10
C TYR A 84 -9.75 -8.90 -11.08
N PHE A 85 -8.83 -7.94 -10.95
CA PHE A 85 -9.00 -6.81 -10.07
C PHE A 85 -10.03 -5.84 -10.64
N GLY A 86 -11.08 -5.56 -9.87
CA GLY A 86 -12.19 -4.69 -10.26
C GLY A 86 -12.27 -3.39 -9.45
N GLU A 87 -13.30 -2.59 -9.73
CA GLU A 87 -13.58 -1.31 -9.05
C GLU A 87 -14.83 -1.31 -8.17
N GLY A 88 -15.34 -2.50 -7.84
CA GLY A 88 -16.57 -2.71 -7.07
C GLY A 88 -16.33 -2.82 -5.56
N ALA A 89 -15.33 -2.13 -5.00
CA ALA A 89 -15.09 -2.22 -3.57
C ALA A 89 -16.23 -1.56 -2.78
N GLU A 90 -16.68 -2.25 -1.74
CA GLU A 90 -17.72 -1.81 -0.82
C GLU A 90 -17.22 -1.94 0.62
N TYR A 91 -18.12 -1.82 1.59
CA TYR A 91 -17.84 -2.21 2.96
C TYR A 91 -17.47 -3.69 3.02
N VAL A 92 -16.29 -4.00 3.57
CA VAL A 92 -15.76 -5.36 3.66
C VAL A 92 -16.11 -5.96 5.01
N ASP A 93 -16.92 -7.01 4.99
CA ASP A 93 -17.27 -7.86 6.13
C ASP A 93 -17.57 -9.28 5.60
N PRO A 94 -16.85 -10.34 6.03
CA PRO A 94 -15.83 -10.37 7.08
C PRO A 94 -14.53 -9.64 6.71
N ASP A 95 -13.72 -9.33 7.72
CA ASP A 95 -12.40 -8.70 7.55
C ASP A 95 -11.41 -9.68 6.88
N PRO A 96 -10.63 -9.26 5.86
CA PRO A 96 -9.64 -10.12 5.24
C PRO A 96 -8.50 -10.45 6.20
N GLY A 97 -7.84 -11.57 5.92
CA GLY A 97 -6.68 -12.04 6.67
C GLY A 97 -5.56 -11.01 6.63
N HIS A 98 -5.07 -10.62 7.80
CA HIS A 98 -4.05 -9.59 7.97
C HIS A 98 -3.07 -9.94 9.12
N SER A 99 -3.04 -11.21 9.52
CA SER A 99 -1.96 -11.77 10.34
C SER A 99 -0.69 -11.97 9.50
N TYR A 100 0.44 -12.15 10.18
CA TYR A 100 1.71 -12.44 9.53
C TYR A 100 1.65 -13.69 8.63
N GLN A 101 0.99 -14.75 9.10
CA GLN A 101 0.84 -16.02 8.40
C GLN A 101 -0.02 -15.86 7.14
N GLU A 102 -1.13 -15.13 7.23
CA GLU A 102 -2.04 -14.92 6.10
C GLU A 102 -1.40 -14.00 5.05
N ILE A 103 -0.75 -12.91 5.46
CA ILE A 103 -0.04 -12.03 4.54
C ILE A 103 1.09 -12.79 3.84
N ARG A 104 1.79 -13.69 4.53
CA ARG A 104 2.76 -14.58 3.90
C ARG A 104 2.13 -15.43 2.80
N GLN A 105 0.99 -16.06 3.07
CA GLN A 105 0.27 -16.84 2.04
C GLN A 105 -0.17 -15.97 0.87
N GLN A 106 -0.62 -14.73 1.11
CA GLN A 106 -0.99 -13.79 0.05
C GLN A 106 0.20 -13.43 -0.86
N ILE A 107 1.39 -13.20 -0.26
CA ILE A 107 2.61 -12.80 -0.98
C ILE A 107 3.23 -13.97 -1.75
N PHE A 108 3.29 -15.16 -1.15
CA PHE A 108 4.03 -16.30 -1.69
C PHE A 108 3.16 -17.39 -2.32
N GLY A 109 1.83 -17.30 -2.15
CA GLY A 109 0.89 -18.33 -2.58
C GLY A 109 0.95 -19.63 -1.78
N SER A 110 1.74 -19.67 -0.70
CA SER A 110 1.93 -20.86 0.15
C SER A 110 2.47 -20.48 1.54
N ASP A 111 2.51 -21.46 2.43
CA ASP A 111 3.21 -21.34 3.72
C ASP A 111 4.73 -21.40 3.58
N ASP A 112 5.29 -21.57 2.38
CA ASP A 112 6.73 -21.50 2.14
C ASP A 112 7.10 -20.11 1.57
N ALA A 113 7.98 -19.40 2.27
CA ALA A 113 8.46 -18.06 1.88
C ALA A 113 9.91 -18.09 1.35
N THR A 114 10.45 -19.27 1.04
CA THR A 114 11.78 -19.41 0.44
C THR A 114 11.77 -19.17 -1.07
N GLY A 115 10.60 -19.31 -1.71
CA GLY A 115 10.39 -19.06 -3.13
C GLY A 115 10.23 -17.56 -3.46
N PRO A 116 10.02 -17.23 -4.75
CA PRO A 116 9.77 -15.84 -5.15
C PRO A 116 8.42 -15.34 -4.60
N ALA A 117 8.39 -14.07 -4.19
CA ALA A 117 7.17 -13.35 -3.80
C ALA A 117 6.34 -12.97 -5.03
N LYS A 118 5.46 -13.87 -5.47
CA LYS A 118 4.68 -13.74 -6.70
C LYS A 118 3.45 -12.85 -6.58
N MET A 119 3.01 -12.54 -5.36
CA MET A 119 1.80 -11.76 -5.07
C MET A 119 0.52 -12.40 -5.66
N ASP A 120 0.47 -13.73 -5.68
CA ASP A 120 -0.58 -14.53 -6.34
C ASP A 120 -1.49 -15.32 -5.39
N GLY A 121 -1.34 -15.14 -4.07
CA GLY A 121 -2.07 -15.90 -3.06
C GLY A 121 -3.31 -15.24 -2.48
N PHE A 122 -3.68 -14.02 -2.89
CA PHE A 122 -4.76 -13.23 -2.27
C PHE A 122 -6.10 -13.94 -2.35
N VAL A 123 -6.47 -14.45 -3.53
CA VAL A 123 -7.74 -15.15 -3.75
C VAL A 123 -7.79 -16.47 -3.00
N GLN A 124 -6.70 -17.25 -3.03
CA GLN A 124 -6.61 -18.52 -2.34
C GLN A 124 -6.75 -18.33 -0.82
N GLN A 125 -6.04 -17.36 -0.24
CA GLN A 125 -6.11 -17.05 1.20
C GLN A 125 -7.48 -16.52 1.60
N ALA A 126 -8.08 -15.62 0.81
CA ALA A 126 -9.45 -15.16 1.01
C ALA A 126 -10.46 -16.32 1.06
N THR A 127 -10.28 -17.33 0.21
CA THR A 127 -11.16 -18.50 0.16
C THR A 127 -11.03 -19.36 1.42
N SER A 128 -9.85 -19.41 2.05
CA SER A 128 -9.65 -20.20 3.28
C SER A 128 -10.30 -19.60 4.53
N ILE A 129 -10.55 -18.28 4.55
CA ILE A 129 -11.29 -17.62 5.63
C ILE A 129 -12.77 -18.03 5.60
N GLY A 130 -13.32 -18.20 4.39
CA GLY A 130 -14.72 -18.57 4.16
C GLY A 130 -15.72 -17.44 4.48
N GLY A 131 -16.97 -17.62 4.03
CA GLY A 131 -18.06 -16.66 4.24
C GLY A 131 -18.07 -15.48 3.25
N GLY A 132 -19.28 -15.00 2.94
CA GLY A 132 -19.50 -13.83 2.09
C GLY A 132 -18.92 -13.95 0.68
N ASN A 133 -18.66 -12.79 0.06
CA ASN A 133 -18.01 -12.68 -1.25
C ASN A 133 -16.55 -12.20 -1.08
N MET A 134 -15.80 -12.86 -0.18
CA MET A 134 -14.45 -12.43 0.23
C MET A 134 -13.47 -12.32 -0.95
N THR A 135 -13.60 -13.20 -1.94
CA THR A 135 -12.79 -13.13 -3.17
C THR A 135 -12.99 -11.80 -3.91
N GLN A 136 -14.23 -11.30 -4.00
CA GLN A 136 -14.47 -9.96 -4.55
C GLN A 136 -13.98 -8.88 -3.60
N ALA A 137 -14.14 -9.04 -2.29
CA ALA A 137 -13.67 -8.04 -1.33
C ALA A 137 -12.16 -7.77 -1.41
N VAL A 138 -11.35 -8.81 -1.63
CA VAL A 138 -9.88 -8.67 -1.74
C VAL A 138 -9.42 -8.28 -3.15
N MET A 139 -10.21 -8.59 -4.19
CA MET A 139 -9.89 -8.30 -5.60
C MET A 139 -10.65 -7.09 -6.15
N ASN A 140 -11.10 -6.17 -5.30
CA ASN A 140 -11.66 -4.90 -5.76
C ASN A 140 -11.00 -3.72 -5.04
N GLY A 141 -10.82 -2.63 -5.76
CA GLY A 141 -10.52 -1.31 -5.21
C GLY A 141 -11.69 -0.35 -5.39
N PHE A 142 -11.65 0.78 -4.69
CA PHE A 142 -12.69 1.79 -4.81
C PHE A 142 -12.61 2.50 -6.16
N ASN A 143 -13.76 2.67 -6.80
CA ASN A 143 -13.93 3.69 -7.82
C ASN A 143 -13.59 5.07 -7.20
N PRO A 144 -12.77 5.92 -7.86
CA PRO A 144 -12.42 7.24 -7.36
C PRO A 144 -13.60 8.11 -6.89
N ASP A 145 -14.76 8.00 -7.54
CA ASP A 145 -15.94 8.79 -7.19
C ASP A 145 -16.63 8.30 -5.90
N SER A 146 -16.45 7.03 -5.53
CA SER A 146 -16.93 6.47 -4.25
C SER A 146 -16.12 6.95 -3.05
N VAL A 147 -14.93 7.49 -3.28
CA VAL A 147 -14.00 7.99 -2.24
C VAL A 147 -13.54 9.42 -2.57
N ALA A 148 -14.51 10.32 -2.79
CA ALA A 148 -14.28 11.68 -3.27
C ALA A 148 -13.20 12.48 -2.50
N VAL A 149 -13.08 12.28 -1.19
CA VAL A 149 -12.02 12.94 -0.40
C VAL A 149 -10.62 12.50 -0.85
N TYR A 150 -10.42 11.20 -1.08
CA TYR A 150 -9.14 10.69 -1.59
C TYR A 150 -8.87 11.13 -3.01
N ARG A 151 -9.89 11.14 -3.86
CA ARG A 151 -9.82 11.66 -5.22
C ARG A 151 -9.29 13.10 -5.25
N ASP A 152 -9.85 13.96 -4.40
CA ASP A 152 -9.47 15.37 -4.33
C ASP A 152 -8.06 15.53 -3.75
N LEU A 153 -7.67 14.72 -2.76
CA LEU A 153 -6.30 14.70 -2.23
C LEU A 153 -5.28 14.28 -3.28
N VAL A 154 -5.53 13.20 -4.01
CA VAL A 154 -4.62 12.73 -5.08
C VAL A 154 -4.47 13.78 -6.19
N SER A 155 -5.56 14.48 -6.53
CA SER A 155 -5.54 15.47 -7.61
C SER A 155 -4.78 16.76 -7.26
N ASN A 156 -4.63 17.05 -5.96
CA ASN A 156 -4.13 18.35 -5.49
C ASN A 156 -2.83 18.26 -4.67
N PHE A 157 -2.38 17.06 -4.33
CA PHE A 157 -1.25 16.83 -3.43
C PHE A 157 -0.34 15.70 -3.95
N ALA A 158 0.83 15.56 -3.31
CA ALA A 158 1.77 14.51 -3.65
C ALA A 158 1.28 13.15 -3.12
N VAL A 159 1.51 12.10 -3.91
CA VAL A 159 1.23 10.71 -3.55
C VAL A 159 2.55 9.95 -3.46
N CYS A 160 2.73 9.19 -2.39
CA CYS A 160 3.80 8.20 -2.29
C CYS A 160 3.20 6.83 -2.64
N ASP A 161 3.37 6.39 -3.88
CA ASP A 161 2.81 5.15 -4.43
C ASP A 161 3.72 3.92 -4.27
N ARG A 162 4.89 4.10 -3.65
CA ARG A 162 5.83 3.04 -3.26
C ARG A 162 6.14 3.07 -1.77
N TRP A 163 5.11 3.31 -0.96
CA TRP A 163 5.18 3.28 0.51
C TRP A 163 4.69 1.93 1.05
N PHE A 164 5.62 1.09 1.51
CA PHE A 164 5.31 -0.25 1.98
C PHE A 164 5.19 -0.32 3.51
N ALA A 165 4.46 -1.32 3.98
CA ALA A 165 4.51 -1.70 5.39
C ALA A 165 5.95 -2.11 5.76
N SER A 166 6.40 -1.73 6.96
CA SER A 166 7.75 -2.10 7.42
C SER A 166 7.87 -3.59 7.73
N VAL A 167 6.76 -4.22 8.10
CA VAL A 167 6.64 -5.66 8.31
C VAL A 167 5.32 -6.16 7.74
N PRO A 168 5.29 -7.30 7.02
CA PRO A 168 4.06 -7.90 6.46
C PRO A 168 3.22 -8.54 7.58
N SER A 169 2.60 -7.71 8.40
CA SER A 169 1.94 -8.10 9.64
C SER A 169 0.81 -7.14 9.98
N SER A 170 0.06 -7.47 11.03
CA SER A 170 -1.07 -6.72 11.57
C SER A 170 -0.71 -5.28 12.00
N THR A 171 -1.74 -4.57 12.48
CA THR A 171 -1.71 -3.14 12.82
C THR A 171 -0.61 -2.74 13.80
N GLN A 172 -0.50 -3.41 14.95
CA GLN A 172 0.36 -2.93 16.05
C GLN A 172 1.86 -2.91 15.69
N PRO A 173 2.45 -3.96 15.07
CA PRO A 173 3.83 -3.91 14.61
C PRO A 173 4.13 -2.72 13.69
N ASN A 174 3.25 -2.43 12.73
CA ASN A 174 3.45 -1.31 11.81
C ASN A 174 3.25 0.05 12.49
N ARG A 175 2.35 0.17 13.47
CA ARG A 175 2.23 1.39 14.31
C ARG A 175 3.49 1.62 15.13
N LEU A 176 4.11 0.57 15.68
CA LEU A 176 5.40 0.69 16.36
C LEU A 176 6.48 1.20 15.39
N PHE A 177 6.55 0.68 14.17
CA PHE A 177 7.48 1.21 13.16
C PHE A 177 7.30 2.71 12.87
N VAL A 178 6.06 3.21 12.82
CA VAL A 178 5.80 4.66 12.65
C VAL A 178 6.40 5.49 13.78
N HIS A 179 6.34 5.00 15.02
CA HIS A 179 6.74 5.76 16.20
C HIS A 179 8.21 5.54 16.61
N SER A 180 8.76 4.35 16.39
CA SER A 180 10.08 3.96 16.89
C SER A 180 11.03 3.40 15.83
N GLY A 181 10.61 3.28 14.56
CA GLY A 181 11.45 2.70 13.49
C GLY A 181 11.74 1.20 13.65
N THR A 182 11.10 0.54 14.61
CA THR A 182 11.18 -0.90 14.88
C THR A 182 9.93 -1.36 15.62
N SER A 183 9.50 -2.61 15.41
CA SER A 183 8.45 -3.26 16.22
C SER A 183 8.98 -3.99 17.45
N GLY A 184 10.30 -3.99 17.68
CA GLY A 184 10.92 -4.77 18.76
C GLY A 184 10.80 -6.28 18.57
N GLY A 185 10.52 -6.75 17.36
CA GLY A 185 10.30 -8.16 17.04
C GLY A 185 8.84 -8.59 17.03
N ALA A 186 7.90 -7.71 17.40
CA ALA A 186 6.47 -8.02 17.36
C ALA A 186 5.98 -8.27 15.92
N THR A 187 5.16 -9.32 15.77
CA THR A 187 4.51 -9.75 14.50
C THR A 187 3.01 -9.99 14.67
N SER A 188 2.42 -9.55 15.77
CA SER A 188 0.98 -9.68 16.03
C SER A 188 0.45 -8.46 16.78
N ASN A 189 -0.88 -8.36 16.87
CA ASN A 189 -1.53 -7.33 17.68
C ASN A 189 -1.50 -7.61 19.19
N ASN A 190 -1.13 -8.84 19.58
CA ASN A 190 -1.07 -9.22 20.98
C ASN A 190 0.23 -8.69 21.62
N PRO A 191 0.16 -8.21 22.87
CA PRO A 191 1.32 -7.66 23.59
C PRO A 191 2.31 -8.73 24.10
N GLU A 192 2.26 -9.96 23.59
CA GLU A 192 3.08 -11.11 24.02
C GLU A 192 4.13 -11.51 22.97
#